data_AF-A0A5E4LDC7-F1
#
_entry.id   AF-A0A5E4LDC7-F1
#
_cell.length_a   1.000
_cell.length_b   1.000
_cell.length_c   1.000
_cell.angle_alpha   90.00
_cell.angle_beta   90.00
_cell.angle_gamma   90.00
#
_symmetry.space_group_name_H-M   'P 1'
#
loop_
_entity.id
_entity.type
_entity.pdbx_description
1 polymer ?
#
loop_
_entity_poly.entity_id
_entity_poly.type
_entity_poly.pdbx_seq_one_letter_code
_entity_poly.pdbx_strand_id
1 'polypeptide(L)'
;MADPSPVKIVEEKKPSSLLNLLHIALDTYDDIFSDFDPSGYEHRILSDDFLKEMQKRYVETRKGEFEIRFSVPAVLRSPKTEALIKKRLKDYFQNQLKLLDTEIDKRKKSGAVYFFVGFLVLLVTVYAGDLFPSGHALQIAAILLTPLGWFGMWEGIGQYVQAPMKFEDQKKFYNKFSRANYMFMNEEDFVKELAAMEAEEVAKAEPQKKQ
;
A
#
# COMPACT_ATOMS: atom_id res chain seq x y z
N MET A 1 -47.79 -7.11 -12.70
CA MET A 1 -47.30 -5.72 -12.56
C MET A 1 -46.06 -5.78 -11.68
N ALA A 2 -44.89 -5.83 -12.31
CA ALA A 2 -43.60 -5.86 -11.59
C ALA A 2 -43.04 -4.43 -11.58
N ASP A 3 -42.84 -3.92 -10.39
CA ASP A 3 -42.28 -2.61 -10.07
C ASP A 3 -40.79 -2.57 -10.44
N PRO A 4 -40.33 -1.71 -11.38
CA PRO A 4 -38.92 -1.56 -11.65
C PRO A 4 -38.29 -0.64 -10.59
N SER A 5 -37.67 -1.25 -9.58
CA SER A 5 -36.84 -0.55 -8.61
C SER A 5 -35.74 0.28 -9.31
N PRO A 6 -35.50 1.53 -8.89
CA PRO A 6 -34.58 2.42 -9.58
C PRO A 6 -33.13 1.99 -9.36
N VAL A 7 -32.41 1.80 -10.47
CA VAL A 7 -30.95 1.63 -10.48
C VAL A 7 -30.34 2.91 -9.91
N LYS A 8 -29.72 2.82 -8.73
CA LYS A 8 -28.93 3.92 -8.16
C LYS A 8 -27.68 4.12 -9.02
N ILE A 9 -27.71 5.15 -9.86
CA ILE A 9 -26.53 5.68 -10.52
C ILE A 9 -25.63 6.23 -9.40
N VAL A 10 -24.52 5.56 -9.15
CA VAL A 10 -23.49 6.06 -8.24
C VAL A 10 -22.88 7.27 -8.91
N GLU A 11 -23.16 8.46 -8.39
CA GLU A 11 -22.57 9.72 -8.86
C GLU A 11 -21.04 9.60 -8.83
N GLU A 12 -20.43 9.67 -10.01
CA GLU A 12 -18.99 9.67 -10.17
C GLU A 12 -18.43 10.96 -9.57
N LYS A 13 -17.70 10.82 -8.47
CA LYS A 13 -17.04 11.93 -7.78
C LYS A 13 -15.89 12.43 -8.66
N LYS A 14 -16.12 13.52 -9.39
CA LYS A 14 -15.09 14.16 -10.22
C LYS A 14 -13.85 14.54 -9.39
N PRO A 15 -12.63 14.39 -9.94
CA PRO A 15 -11.42 14.72 -9.21
C PRO A 15 -11.34 16.23 -9.00
N SER A 16 -11.04 16.65 -7.77
CA SER A 16 -11.01 18.07 -7.38
C SER A 16 -9.81 18.85 -7.96
N SER A 17 -8.79 18.17 -8.49
CA SER A 17 -7.67 18.76 -9.25
C SER A 17 -6.95 17.70 -10.10
N LEU A 18 -6.26 18.14 -11.16
CA LEU A 18 -5.41 17.27 -12.01
C LEU A 18 -4.29 16.57 -11.21
N LEU A 19 -3.89 17.17 -10.09
CA LEU A 19 -2.84 16.66 -9.21
C LEU A 19 -3.22 15.37 -8.47
N ASN A 20 -4.44 14.85 -8.61
CA ASN A 20 -4.89 13.63 -7.92
C ASN A 20 -5.29 12.51 -8.90
N LEU A 21 -5.04 12.74 -10.19
CA LEU A 21 -5.45 11.85 -11.27
C LEU A 21 -4.26 11.02 -11.76
N LEU A 22 -4.41 9.71 -11.76
CA LEU A 22 -3.45 8.78 -12.35
C LEU A 22 -4.06 8.19 -13.62
N HIS A 23 -3.60 8.63 -14.79
CA HIS A 23 -4.11 8.18 -16.08
C HIS A 23 -3.17 7.19 -16.77
N ILE A 24 -3.60 5.95 -16.99
CA ILE A 24 -2.85 4.92 -17.72
C ILE A 24 -3.57 4.63 -19.03
N ALA A 25 -2.86 4.79 -20.15
CA ALA A 25 -3.33 4.31 -21.44
C ALA A 25 -3.04 2.81 -21.57
N LEU A 26 -4.04 2.05 -21.96
CA LEU A 26 -3.97 0.62 -22.20
C LEU A 26 -4.24 0.36 -23.68
N ASP A 27 -3.36 -0.41 -24.32
CA ASP A 27 -3.61 -0.95 -25.65
C ASP A 27 -4.67 -2.06 -25.55
N THR A 28 -4.58 -2.88 -24.50
CA THR A 28 -5.55 -3.93 -24.19
C THR A 28 -5.71 -4.11 -22.67
N TYR A 29 -6.74 -4.85 -22.24
CA TYR A 29 -6.86 -5.20 -20.82
C TYR A 29 -5.71 -6.08 -20.31
N ASP A 30 -4.99 -6.77 -21.21
CA ASP A 30 -3.91 -7.67 -20.83
C ASP A 30 -2.71 -6.90 -20.25
N ASP A 31 -2.54 -5.61 -20.56
CA ASP A 31 -1.46 -4.75 -20.02
C ASP A 31 -1.49 -4.63 -18.48
N ILE A 32 -2.63 -4.91 -17.85
CA ILE A 32 -2.80 -4.91 -16.38
C ILE A 32 -2.28 -6.22 -15.77
N PHE A 33 -2.21 -7.29 -16.55
CA PHE A 33 -2.01 -8.65 -16.10
C PHE A 33 -0.71 -9.27 -16.64
N SER A 34 -0.27 -10.35 -15.99
CA SER A 34 0.93 -11.06 -16.42
C SER A 34 0.66 -11.89 -17.68
N ASP A 35 1.52 -11.72 -18.69
CA ASP A 35 1.51 -12.53 -19.93
C ASP A 35 1.90 -13.99 -19.67
N PHE A 36 2.53 -14.28 -18.53
CA PHE A 36 2.91 -15.64 -18.14
C PHE A 36 1.75 -16.43 -17.52
N ASP A 37 0.63 -15.78 -17.21
CA ASP A 37 -0.52 -16.42 -16.58
C ASP A 37 -1.67 -16.60 -17.59
N PRO A 38 -1.91 -17.83 -18.08
CA PRO A 38 -2.96 -18.10 -19.07
C PRO A 38 -4.38 -18.04 -18.47
N SER A 39 -4.53 -17.82 -17.16
CA SER A 39 -5.84 -17.77 -16.49
C SER A 39 -6.74 -16.67 -17.04
N GLY A 40 -8.05 -16.79 -16.82
CA GLY A 40 -8.98 -15.69 -17.12
C GLY A 40 -8.81 -14.51 -16.15
N TYR A 41 -9.35 -13.33 -16.50
CA TYR A 41 -9.22 -12.09 -15.71
C TYR A 41 -9.68 -12.21 -14.25
N GLU A 42 -10.54 -13.18 -13.92
CA GLU A 42 -10.99 -13.46 -12.55
C GLU A 42 -9.87 -13.93 -11.61
N HIS A 43 -8.86 -14.59 -12.17
CA HIS A 43 -7.78 -15.22 -11.39
C HIS A 43 -6.40 -14.78 -11.84
N ARG A 44 -6.29 -14.17 -13.02
CA ARG A 44 -5.01 -13.76 -13.58
C ARG A 44 -4.25 -12.85 -12.63
N ILE A 45 -2.94 -13.10 -12.53
CA ILE A 45 -1.99 -12.34 -11.73
C ILE A 45 -1.77 -10.97 -12.37
N LEU A 46 -1.68 -9.91 -11.56
CA LEU A 46 -1.34 -8.57 -12.05
C LEU A 46 0.11 -8.54 -12.54
N SER A 47 0.38 -7.80 -13.62
CA SER A 47 1.74 -7.66 -14.14
C SER A 47 2.65 -6.96 -13.12
N ASP A 48 3.88 -7.46 -12.96
CA ASP A 48 4.90 -6.78 -12.16
C ASP A 48 5.24 -5.41 -12.74
N ASP A 49 5.20 -5.27 -14.06
CA ASP A 49 5.51 -4.00 -14.73
C ASP A 49 4.38 -2.99 -14.54
N PHE A 50 3.13 -3.45 -14.59
CA PHE A 50 1.98 -2.64 -14.18
C PHE A 50 2.14 -2.15 -12.73
N LEU A 51 2.45 -3.05 -11.79
CA LEU A 51 2.62 -2.71 -10.37
C LEU A 51 3.76 -1.72 -10.13
N LYS A 52 4.89 -1.87 -10.82
CA LYS A 52 6.02 -0.92 -10.75
C LYS A 52 5.61 0.46 -11.26
N GLU A 53 4.86 0.53 -12.37
CA GLU A 53 4.39 1.80 -12.91
C GLU A 53 3.42 2.50 -11.94
N MET A 54 2.49 1.74 -11.34
CA MET A 54 1.62 2.27 -10.27
C MET A 54 2.43 2.83 -9.09
N GLN A 55 3.49 2.13 -8.68
CA GLN A 55 4.35 2.55 -7.58
C GLN A 55 5.14 3.82 -7.93
N LYS A 56 5.69 3.90 -9.14
CA LYS A 56 6.42 5.08 -9.63
C LYS A 56 5.53 6.33 -9.58
N ARG A 57 4.31 6.24 -10.13
CA ARG A 57 3.36 7.35 -10.16
C ARG A 57 2.83 7.74 -8.79
N TYR A 58 2.70 6.78 -7.89
CA TYR A 58 2.34 7.08 -6.50
C TYR A 58 3.39 7.97 -5.80
N VAL A 59 4.68 7.75 -6.09
CA VAL A 59 5.77 8.56 -5.51
C VAL A 59 5.69 10.01 -5.98
N GLU A 60 5.29 10.23 -7.23
CA GLU A 60 5.11 11.55 -7.83
C GLU A 60 3.89 12.28 -7.27
N THR A 61 2.81 11.54 -6.96
CA THR A 61 1.50 12.11 -6.63
C THR A 61 1.06 11.77 -5.20
N ARG A 62 1.85 12.07 -4.17
CA ARG A 62 1.55 11.55 -2.81
C ARG A 62 0.27 12.10 -2.15
N LYS A 63 -0.24 13.27 -2.53
CA LYS A 63 -1.36 13.95 -1.84
C LYS A 63 -2.73 13.64 -2.49
N GLY A 64 -3.82 13.84 -1.74
CA GLY A 64 -5.20 13.72 -2.23
C GLY A 64 -5.79 12.30 -2.40
N GLU A 65 -7.10 12.24 -2.64
CA GLU A 65 -7.83 11.02 -3.02
C GLU A 65 -7.46 10.64 -4.46
N PHE A 66 -7.14 9.37 -4.72
CA PHE A 66 -6.72 8.92 -6.05
C PHE A 66 -7.88 8.46 -6.89
N GLU A 67 -7.97 9.04 -8.08
CA GLU A 67 -8.73 8.48 -9.18
C GLU A 67 -7.75 7.88 -10.18
N ILE A 68 -7.99 6.62 -10.54
CA ILE A 68 -7.19 5.90 -11.51
C ILE A 68 -8.05 5.72 -12.74
N ARG A 69 -7.63 6.35 -13.83
CA ARG A 69 -8.31 6.27 -15.11
C ARG A 69 -7.51 5.41 -16.06
N PHE A 70 -8.18 4.46 -16.67
CA PHE A 70 -7.67 3.65 -17.76
C PHE A 70 -8.31 4.14 -19.05
N SER A 71 -7.52 4.64 -20.01
CA SER A 71 -8.01 4.80 -21.38
C SER A 71 -7.85 3.48 -22.11
N VAL A 72 -8.91 3.07 -22.80
CA VAL A 72 -8.95 1.83 -23.58
C VAL A 72 -9.61 2.15 -24.93
N PRO A 73 -9.14 1.57 -26.05
CA PRO A 73 -9.79 1.72 -27.34
C PRO A 73 -11.28 1.35 -27.26
N ALA A 74 -12.15 2.20 -27.82
CA ALA A 74 -13.61 2.04 -27.71
C ALA A 74 -14.12 0.66 -28.17
N VAL A 75 -13.45 0.08 -29.17
CA VAL A 75 -13.76 -1.24 -29.74
C VAL A 75 -13.54 -2.39 -28.74
N LEU A 76 -12.60 -2.22 -27.81
CA LEU A 76 -12.24 -3.24 -26.82
C LEU A 76 -13.03 -3.10 -25.51
N ARG A 77 -13.83 -2.02 -25.37
CA ARG A 77 -14.51 -1.72 -24.12
C ARG A 77 -15.64 -2.70 -23.82
N SER A 78 -15.58 -3.28 -22.63
CA SER A 78 -16.59 -4.20 -22.11
C SER A 78 -16.91 -3.86 -20.66
N PRO A 79 -18.10 -3.29 -20.35
CA PRO A 79 -18.47 -2.93 -18.98
C PRO A 79 -18.41 -4.11 -18.00
N LYS A 80 -18.69 -5.34 -18.49
CA LYS A 80 -18.59 -6.57 -17.69
C LYS A 80 -17.14 -6.86 -17.32
N THR A 81 -16.23 -6.79 -18.29
CA THR A 81 -14.80 -7.02 -18.10
C THR A 81 -14.20 -5.94 -17.21
N GLU A 82 -14.55 -4.67 -17.45
CA GLU A 82 -14.12 -3.54 -16.64
C GLU A 82 -14.54 -3.70 -15.17
N ALA A 83 -15.81 -4.04 -14.90
CA ALA A 83 -16.29 -4.25 -13.54
C ALA A 83 -15.53 -5.38 -12.82
N LEU A 84 -15.20 -6.46 -13.54
CA LEU A 84 -14.40 -7.55 -13.03
C LEU A 84 -12.97 -7.07 -12.68
N ILE A 85 -12.30 -6.36 -13.61
CA ILE A 85 -10.96 -5.83 -13.40
C ILE A 85 -10.92 -4.87 -12.20
N LYS A 86 -11.91 -3.97 -12.07
CA LYS A 86 -12.01 -3.05 -10.92
C LYS A 86 -12.06 -3.81 -9.60
N LYS A 87 -12.87 -4.87 -9.53
CA LYS A 87 -12.97 -5.73 -8.35
C LYS A 87 -11.61 -6.40 -8.06
N ARG A 88 -10.98 -6.97 -9.08
CA ARG A 88 -9.68 -7.65 -8.96
C ARG A 88 -8.56 -6.75 -8.43
N LEU A 89 -8.48 -5.52 -8.93
CA LEU A 89 -7.51 -4.54 -8.45
C LEU A 89 -7.74 -4.23 -6.97
N LYS A 90 -8.98 -3.93 -6.56
CA LYS A 90 -9.30 -3.68 -5.16
C LYS A 90 -8.97 -4.88 -4.27
N ASP A 91 -9.40 -6.07 -4.66
CA ASP A 91 -9.15 -7.31 -3.90
C ASP A 91 -7.64 -7.58 -3.75
N TYR A 92 -6.86 -7.37 -4.81
CA TYR A 92 -5.40 -7.52 -4.76
C TYR A 92 -4.79 -6.59 -3.72
N PHE A 93 -5.05 -5.28 -3.81
CA PHE A 93 -4.45 -4.30 -2.89
C PHE A 93 -4.92 -4.48 -1.44
N GLN A 94 -6.18 -4.89 -1.23
CA GLN A 94 -6.68 -5.22 0.11
C GLN A 94 -5.98 -6.46 0.69
N ASN A 95 -5.77 -7.48 -0.12
CA ASN A 95 -5.09 -8.70 0.32
C ASN A 95 -3.62 -8.43 0.64
N GLN A 96 -2.91 -7.66 -0.20
CA GLN A 96 -1.53 -7.25 0.08
C GLN A 96 -1.43 -6.42 1.36
N LEU A 97 -2.39 -5.51 1.60
CA LEU A 97 -2.43 -4.74 2.85
C LEU A 97 -2.57 -5.65 4.08
N LYS A 98 -3.45 -6.66 4.03
CA LYS A 98 -3.64 -7.62 5.12
C LYS A 98 -2.40 -8.49 5.36
N LEU A 99 -1.74 -8.94 4.30
CA LEU A 99 -0.50 -9.72 4.39
C LEU A 99 0.60 -8.88 5.04
N LEU A 100 0.74 -7.62 4.61
CA LEU A 100 1.70 -6.68 5.17
C LEU A 100 1.45 -6.40 6.66
N ASP A 101 0.19 -6.17 7.05
CA ASP A 101 -0.19 -5.97 8.45
C ASP A 101 0.14 -7.20 9.30
N THR A 102 -0.11 -8.40 8.77
CA THR A 102 0.23 -9.66 9.44
C THR A 102 1.75 -9.82 9.62
N GLU A 103 2.55 -9.44 8.63
CA GLU A 103 4.02 -9.47 8.74
C GLU A 103 4.54 -8.47 9.77
N ILE A 104 4.00 -7.25 9.78
CA ILE A 104 4.33 -6.22 10.77
C ILE A 104 4.03 -6.74 12.19
N ASP A 105 2.85 -7.32 12.40
CA ASP A 105 2.46 -7.84 13.70
C ASP A 105 3.30 -9.03 14.12
N LYS A 106 3.68 -9.91 13.19
CA LYS A 106 4.63 -11.00 13.45
C LYS A 106 5.99 -10.46 13.91
N ARG A 107 6.52 -9.43 13.24
CA ARG A 107 7.79 -8.80 13.63
C ARG A 107 7.72 -8.10 14.98
N LYS A 108 6.61 -7.41 15.28
CA LYS A 108 6.39 -6.82 16.61
C LYS A 108 6.37 -7.86 17.72
N LYS A 109 5.67 -8.99 17.50
CA LYS A 109 5.62 -10.10 18.47
C LYS A 109 7.01 -10.70 18.68
N SER A 110 7.75 -10.98 17.61
CA SER A 110 9.13 -11.45 17.73
C SER A 110 10.01 -10.45 18.48
N GLY A 111 9.92 -9.16 18.15
CA GLY A 111 10.66 -8.11 18.84
C GLY A 111 10.34 -8.03 20.34
N ALA A 112 9.07 -8.15 20.71
CA ALA A 112 8.66 -8.23 22.11
C ALA A 112 9.27 -9.45 22.82
N VAL A 113 9.27 -10.62 22.18
CA VAL A 113 9.89 -11.84 22.73
C VAL A 113 11.39 -11.64 22.96
N TYR A 114 12.13 -11.11 21.97
CA TYR A 114 13.56 -10.81 22.12
C TYR A 114 13.83 -9.84 23.27
N PHE A 115 13.00 -8.79 23.39
CA PHE A 115 13.11 -7.82 24.47
C PHE A 115 12.91 -8.48 25.85
N PHE A 116 11.85 -9.25 26.03
CA PHE A 116 11.57 -9.90 27.32
C PHE A 116 12.61 -10.96 27.67
N VAL A 117 13.08 -11.75 26.71
CA VAL A 117 14.15 -12.72 26.94
C VAL A 117 15.45 -12.01 27.33
N GLY A 118 15.84 -10.96 26.60
CA GLY A 118 17.03 -10.16 26.93
C GLY A 118 16.93 -9.52 28.32
N PHE A 119 15.77 -8.96 28.65
CA PHE A 119 15.49 -8.39 29.97
C PHE A 119 15.59 -9.43 31.09
N LEU A 120 15.00 -10.61 30.91
CA LEU A 120 15.08 -11.70 31.89
C LEU A 120 16.52 -12.20 32.07
N VAL A 121 17.30 -12.30 30.99
CA VAL A 121 18.72 -12.66 31.08
C VAL A 121 19.49 -11.65 31.92
N LEU A 122 19.29 -10.35 31.69
CA LEU A 122 19.94 -9.31 32.50
C LEU A 122 19.49 -9.35 33.96
N LEU A 123 18.19 -9.53 34.19
CA LEU A 123 17.62 -9.63 35.53
C LEU A 123 18.25 -10.80 36.30
N VAL A 124 18.29 -11.99 35.70
CA VAL A 124 18.96 -13.16 36.30
C VAL A 124 20.45 -12.90 36.53
N THR A 125 21.13 -12.24 35.60
CA THR A 125 22.55 -11.92 35.74
C THR A 125 22.82 -11.03 36.94
N VAL A 126 21.97 -10.03 37.19
CA VAL A 126 22.08 -9.13 38.36
C VAL A 126 21.84 -9.90 39.65
N TYR A 127 20.71 -10.61 39.78
CA TYR A 127 20.39 -11.34 41.01
C TYR A 127 21.36 -12.48 41.32
N ALA A 128 21.88 -13.17 40.30
CA ALA A 128 22.88 -14.23 40.49
C ALA A 128 24.21 -13.67 41.03
N GLY A 129 24.59 -12.46 40.62
CA GLY A 129 25.77 -11.77 41.15
C GLY A 129 25.65 -11.44 42.64
N ASP A 130 24.45 -11.03 43.08
CA ASP A 130 24.18 -10.71 44.49
C ASP A 130 24.13 -11.97 45.38
N LEU A 131 23.58 -13.08 44.86
CA LEU A 131 23.45 -14.33 45.62
C LEU A 131 24.76 -15.12 45.76
N PHE A 132 25.67 -15.02 44.79
CA PHE A 132 26.89 -15.81 44.74
C PHE A 132 28.15 -14.95 44.46
N PRO A 133 28.50 -14.02 45.37
CA PRO A 133 29.55 -13.03 45.14
C PRO A 133 30.96 -13.64 44.93
N SER A 134 31.21 -14.86 45.43
CA SER A 134 32.50 -15.57 45.34
C SER A 134 32.58 -16.58 44.19
N GLY A 135 31.54 -16.70 43.36
CA GLY A 135 31.51 -17.66 42.25
C GLY A 135 32.22 -17.13 41.00
N HIS A 136 33.51 -17.45 40.81
CA HIS A 136 34.25 -17.07 39.60
C HIS A 136 33.58 -17.54 38.29
N ALA A 137 32.93 -18.70 38.31
CA ALA A 137 32.16 -19.20 37.16
C ALA A 137 30.95 -18.30 36.82
N LEU A 138 30.25 -17.78 37.83
CA LEU A 138 29.14 -16.84 37.64
C LEU A 138 29.61 -15.47 37.17
N GLN A 139 30.79 -15.02 37.61
CA GLN A 139 31.41 -13.79 37.11
C GLN A 139 31.72 -13.91 35.61
N ILE A 140 32.30 -15.03 35.17
CA ILE A 140 32.56 -15.29 33.74
C ILE A 140 31.23 -15.37 32.96
N ALA A 141 30.23 -16.07 33.50
CA ALA A 141 28.91 -16.14 32.87
C ALA A 141 28.26 -14.75 32.76
N ALA A 142 28.34 -13.92 33.79
CA ALA A 142 27.80 -12.56 33.79
C ALA A 142 28.48 -11.66 32.74
N ILE A 143 29.80 -11.78 32.57
CA ILE A 143 30.56 -11.07 31.53
C ILE A 143 30.07 -11.42 30.12
N LEU A 144 29.56 -12.64 29.90
CA LEU A 144 29.01 -13.08 28.61
C LEU A 144 27.50 -12.80 28.47
N LEU A 145 26.72 -12.99 29.54
CA LEU A 145 25.27 -12.81 29.54
C LEU A 145 24.86 -11.35 29.51
N THR A 146 25.66 -10.45 30.09
CA THR A 146 25.41 -9.01 30.02
C THR A 146 25.41 -8.52 28.56
N PRO A 147 26.47 -8.77 27.74
CA PRO A 147 26.48 -8.44 26.33
C PRO A 147 25.39 -9.16 25.52
N LEU A 148 24.94 -10.34 25.94
CA LEU A 148 23.86 -11.05 25.26
C LEU A 148 22.49 -10.43 25.56
N GLY A 149 22.25 -10.08 26.82
CA GLY A 149 20.99 -9.52 27.30
C GLY A 149 20.72 -8.11 26.76
N TRP A 150 21.72 -7.20 26.80
CA TRP A 150 21.54 -5.86 26.20
C TRP A 150 21.32 -5.97 24.69
N PHE A 151 22.03 -6.86 23.98
CA PHE A 151 21.87 -7.05 22.55
C PHE A 151 20.45 -7.55 22.23
N GLY A 152 19.96 -8.55 22.96
CA GLY A 152 18.59 -9.06 22.80
C GLY A 152 17.53 -7.98 23.04
N MET A 153 17.73 -7.10 24.03
CA MET A 153 16.85 -5.97 24.26
C MET A 153 16.85 -4.97 23.11
N TRP A 154 18.02 -4.56 22.62
CA TRP A 154 18.12 -3.61 21.51
C TRP A 154 17.59 -4.17 20.19
N GLU A 155 17.88 -5.43 19.89
CA GLU A 155 17.34 -6.12 18.73
C GLU A 155 15.81 -6.21 18.83
N GLY A 156 15.28 -6.53 20.02
CA GLY A 156 13.84 -6.55 20.27
C GLY A 156 13.16 -5.20 20.04
N ILE A 157 13.73 -4.12 20.58
CA ILE A 157 13.27 -2.75 20.34
C ILE A 157 13.36 -2.40 18.85
N GLY A 158 14.45 -2.75 18.20
CA GLY A 158 14.66 -2.54 16.76
C GLY A 158 13.56 -3.17 15.93
N GLN A 159 13.23 -4.45 16.18
CA GLN A 159 12.15 -5.14 15.49
C GLN A 159 10.77 -4.55 15.81
N TYR A 160 10.53 -4.11 17.05
CA TYR A 160 9.25 -3.53 17.44
C TYR A 160 9.01 -2.15 16.84
N VAL A 161 10.04 -1.30 16.80
CA VAL A 161 9.95 0.12 16.42
C VAL A 161 10.28 0.35 14.94
N GLN A 162 11.37 -0.24 14.44
CA GLN A 162 11.84 0.03 13.07
C GLN A 162 11.09 -0.77 12.01
N ALA A 163 10.59 -1.97 12.32
CA ALA A 163 9.87 -2.77 11.33
C ALA A 163 8.63 -2.04 10.81
N PRO A 164 7.73 -1.48 11.65
CA PRO A 164 6.58 -0.71 11.16
C PRO A 164 6.97 0.50 10.30
N MET A 165 8.06 1.20 10.64
CA MET A 165 8.52 2.37 9.88
C MET A 165 8.98 1.97 8.47
N LYS A 166 9.68 0.84 8.32
CA LYS A 166 10.14 0.34 7.01
C LYS A 166 8.98 0.01 6.08
N PHE A 167 7.86 -0.46 6.62
CA PHE A 167 6.68 -0.84 5.85
C PHE A 167 5.65 0.29 5.70
N GLU A 168 5.89 1.46 6.30
CA GLU A 168 4.91 2.54 6.32
C GLU A 168 4.55 3.05 4.92
N ASP A 169 5.56 3.24 4.06
CA ASP A 169 5.35 3.71 2.69
C ASP A 169 4.62 2.66 1.84
N GLN A 170 4.96 1.38 1.99
CA GLN A 170 4.25 0.28 1.33
C GLN A 170 2.80 0.15 1.82
N LYS A 171 2.58 0.32 3.13
CA LYS A 171 1.25 0.30 3.73
C LYS A 171 0.40 1.45 3.22
N LYS A 172 0.96 2.65 3.13
CA LYS A 172 0.28 3.82 2.54
C LYS A 172 -0.05 3.58 1.07
N PHE A 173 0.88 3.03 0.29
CA PHE A 173 0.66 2.65 -1.11
C PHE A 173 -0.54 1.67 -1.24
N TYR A 174 -0.47 0.50 -0.62
CA TYR A 174 -1.54 -0.50 -0.71
C TYR A 174 -2.88 0.02 -0.18
N ASN A 175 -2.88 0.74 0.94
CA ASN A 175 -4.10 1.33 1.48
C ASN A 175 -4.71 2.36 0.51
N LYS A 176 -3.89 3.18 -0.15
CA LYS A 176 -4.38 4.18 -1.11
C LYS A 176 -5.00 3.52 -2.35
N PHE A 177 -4.32 2.56 -2.95
CA PHE A 177 -4.84 1.85 -4.13
C PHE A 177 -6.04 0.96 -3.81
N SER A 178 -6.10 0.36 -2.61
CA SER A 178 -7.28 -0.42 -2.19
C SER A 178 -8.57 0.39 -2.10
N ARG A 179 -8.45 1.72 -1.90
CA ARG A 179 -9.57 2.66 -1.76
C ARG A 179 -9.78 3.51 -3.01
N ALA A 180 -8.90 3.40 -4.00
CA ALA A 180 -8.96 4.22 -5.20
C ALA A 180 -10.23 3.93 -6.01
N ASN A 181 -10.71 4.97 -6.69
CA ASN A 181 -11.75 4.79 -7.69
C ASN A 181 -11.09 4.44 -9.03
N TYR A 182 -11.47 3.30 -9.60
CA TYR A 182 -10.97 2.84 -10.89
C TYR A 182 -12.03 3.13 -11.95
N MET A 183 -11.65 3.88 -12.97
CA MET A 183 -12.54 4.29 -14.07
C MET A 183 -11.94 3.88 -15.41
N PHE A 184 -12.80 3.50 -16.33
CA PHE A 184 -12.42 3.16 -17.70
C PHE A 184 -13.14 4.14 -18.62
N MET A 185 -12.40 4.66 -19.60
CA MET A 185 -12.92 5.63 -20.56
C MET A 185 -12.29 5.44 -21.92
N ASN A 186 -12.90 6.05 -22.92
CA ASN A 186 -12.30 6.11 -24.24
C ASN A 186 -11.15 7.11 -24.20
N GLU A 187 -10.13 6.87 -25.02
CA GLU A 187 -8.99 7.78 -25.14
C GLU A 187 -9.42 9.18 -25.60
N GLU A 188 -10.32 9.27 -26.58
CA GLU A 188 -10.85 10.55 -27.04
C GLU A 188 -11.62 11.33 -25.94
N ASP A 189 -12.37 10.61 -25.11
CA ASP A 189 -13.14 11.22 -24.02
C ASP A 189 -12.21 11.72 -22.93
N PHE A 190 -11.14 10.96 -22.64
CA PHE A 190 -10.11 11.39 -21.71
C PHE A 190 -9.43 12.69 -22.17
N VAL A 191 -9.03 12.78 -23.44
CA VAL A 191 -8.38 13.99 -23.98
C VAL A 191 -9.31 15.20 -23.91
N LYS A 192 -10.60 15.02 -24.22
CA LYS A 192 -11.61 16.09 -24.09
C LYS A 192 -11.78 16.53 -22.64
N GLU A 193 -11.88 15.60 -21.70
CA GLU A 193 -11.99 15.93 -20.27
C GLU A 193 -10.74 16.61 -19.74
N LEU A 194 -9.55 16.17 -20.16
CA LEU A 194 -8.28 16.78 -19.76
C LEU A 194 -8.21 18.24 -20.23
N ALA A 195 -8.52 18.51 -21.49
CA ALA A 195 -8.56 19.87 -22.04
C ALA A 195 -9.58 20.76 -21.31
N ALA A 196 -10.74 20.21 -20.93
CA ALA A 196 -11.74 20.94 -20.16
C ALA A 196 -11.26 21.26 -18.73
N MET A 197 -10.59 20.31 -18.06
CA MET A 197 -10.02 20.51 -16.73
C MET A 197 -8.91 21.56 -16.74
N GLU A 198 -8.02 21.54 -17.74
CA GLU A 198 -6.96 22.54 -17.92
C GLU A 198 -7.55 23.93 -18.14
N ALA A 199 -8.58 24.06 -19.00
CA ALA A 199 -9.25 25.33 -19.24
C ALA A 199 -9.91 25.89 -17.96
N GLU A 200 -10.50 25.01 -17.13
CA GLU A 200 -11.11 25.40 -15.86
C GLU A 200 -10.07 25.82 -14.81
N GLU A 201 -8.91 25.14 -14.73
CA GLU A 201 -7.81 25.54 -13.84
C GLU A 201 -7.21 26.89 -14.27
N VAL A 202 -7.01 27.12 -15.58
CA VAL A 202 -6.54 28.41 -16.11
C VAL A 202 -7.53 29.54 -15.78
N ALA A 203 -8.83 29.31 -16.00
CA ALA A 203 -9.87 30.29 -15.67
C ALA A 203 -9.93 30.63 -14.16
N LYS A 204 -9.63 29.66 -13.28
CA LYS A 204 -9.54 29.87 -11.82
C LYS A 204 -8.26 30.59 -11.38
N ALA A 205 -7.18 30.53 -12.17
CA ALA A 205 -5.90 31.17 -11.87
C ALA A 205 -5.83 32.65 -12.32
N GLU A 206 -6.60 33.06 -13.33
CA GLU A 206 -6.64 34.43 -13.83
C GLU A 206 -7.21 35.52 -12.88
N PRO A 207 -8.19 35.29 -11.98
CA PRO A 207 -8.74 36.36 -11.14
C PRO A 207 -7.78 36.88 -10.06
N GLN A 208 -6.61 36.25 -9.84
CA GLN A 208 -5.66 36.66 -8.80
C GLN A 208 -4.56 37.63 -9.26
N LYS A 209 -4.50 38.00 -10.55
CA LYS A 209 -3.46 38.92 -11.10
C LYS A 209 -3.92 40.38 -11.32
N LYS A 210 -5.11 40.77 -10.86
CA LYS A 210 -5.69 42.12 -11.04
C LYS A 210 -5.97 42.88 -9.73
N GLN A 211 -5.16 42.69 -8.69
CA GLN A 211 -5.16 43.56 -7.50
C GLN A 211 -3.78 44.14 -7.26
#